data_AF-A0A957CQQ1-F1
#
_entry.id   AF-A0A957CQQ1-F1
#
_cell.length_a   1.000
_cell.length_b   1.000
_cell.length_c   1.000
_cell.angle_alpha   90.00
_cell.angle_beta   90.00
_cell.angle_gamma   90.00
#
_symmetry.space_group_name_H-M   'P 1'
#
loop_
_entity.id
_entity.type
_entity.pdbx_description
1 polymer ?
#
loop_
_entity_poly.entity_id
_entity_poly.type
_entity_poly.pdbx_seq_one_letter_code
_entity_poly.pdbx_strand_id
1 'polypeptide(L)'
;MIKVRFLTLIVLLAIFSTGFAFESFKPHSCTIFTAVQDEQVLFGDNLDYHEPDLLIGFYPASAEGYGSIHFGYRKGEGQSYQRVVNDQGLAWAVNSIPRGKLNPHPEKKYSYIEDEYLHTISKKAATVDDAIRIAQDFDFGDSMMIQIHIADVHGDAVVIGPGRDGEITFTRKPACDGFLLSTNFNLATPDKGPVDFRWDTAGSILETLRETQSLTPEFAGDILNAVHLRTLTTHTLHSNVIDLKNGDIYIYYMSQYDEVVKLNIAEELAKGRRVVATRSLFSPETAEAGDASYRRFELRFRAAQVAVVIGILGLVAGVVTISVKKLKHRKATKGEKRVHPQTA
;
A
#
# COMPACT_ATOMS: atom_id res chain seq x y z
N MET A 1 -33.23 -32.70 -13.77
CA MET A 1 -33.15 -31.25 -13.44
C MET A 1 -32.36 -30.96 -12.16
N ILE A 2 -32.61 -31.62 -11.02
CA ILE A 2 -31.94 -31.33 -9.73
C ILE A 2 -30.40 -31.46 -9.81
N LYS A 3 -29.87 -32.46 -10.52
CA LYS A 3 -28.42 -32.69 -10.65
C LYS A 3 -27.69 -31.67 -11.54
N VAL A 4 -28.36 -31.08 -12.53
CA VAL A 4 -27.78 -30.04 -13.38
C VAL A 4 -27.73 -28.72 -12.62
N ARG A 5 -28.78 -28.40 -11.87
CA ARG A 5 -28.83 -27.21 -10.99
C ARG A 5 -27.76 -27.24 -9.89
N PHE A 6 -27.49 -28.42 -9.30
CA PHE A 6 -26.43 -28.58 -8.30
C PHE A 6 -25.03 -28.37 -8.88
N LEU A 7 -24.80 -28.79 -10.13
CA LEU A 7 -23.51 -28.61 -10.80
C LEU A 7 -23.27 -27.15 -11.19
N THR A 8 -24.30 -26.48 -11.72
CA THR A 8 -24.24 -25.04 -12.02
C THR A 8 -23.93 -24.23 -10.77
N LEU A 9 -24.51 -24.59 -9.61
CA LEU A 9 -24.25 -23.94 -8.34
C LEU A 9 -22.78 -24.09 -7.88
N ILE A 10 -22.17 -25.28 -8.04
CA ILE A 10 -20.75 -25.51 -7.71
C ILE A 10 -19.82 -24.68 -8.60
N VAL A 11 -20.12 -24.60 -9.90
CA VAL A 11 -19.33 -23.78 -10.84
C VAL A 11 -19.45 -22.29 -10.48
N LEU A 12 -20.67 -21.81 -10.19
CA LEU A 12 -20.88 -20.42 -9.76
C LEU A 12 -20.20 -20.12 -8.43
N LEU A 13 -20.24 -21.04 -7.45
CA LEU A 13 -19.52 -20.90 -6.18
C LEU A 13 -17.99 -20.90 -6.37
N ALA A 14 -17.47 -21.71 -7.29
CA ALA A 14 -16.04 -21.73 -7.62
C ALA A 14 -15.60 -20.44 -8.33
N ILE A 15 -16.42 -19.88 -9.24
CA ILE A 15 -16.15 -18.60 -9.89
C ILE A 15 -16.25 -17.44 -8.89
N PHE A 16 -17.20 -17.50 -7.97
CA PHE A 16 -17.36 -16.49 -6.93
C PHE A 16 -16.23 -16.53 -5.89
N SER A 17 -15.79 -17.73 -5.49
CA SER A 17 -14.68 -17.90 -4.56
C SER A 17 -13.32 -17.51 -5.16
N THR A 18 -13.12 -17.67 -6.47
CA THR A 18 -11.91 -17.17 -7.14
C THR A 18 -11.87 -15.65 -7.22
N GLY A 19 -12.99 -14.99 -7.53
CA GLY A 19 -13.08 -13.53 -7.47
C GLY A 19 -12.68 -12.98 -6.10
N PHE A 20 -13.19 -13.60 -5.02
CA PHE A 20 -12.89 -13.21 -3.65
C PHE A 20 -11.43 -13.51 -3.22
N ALA A 21 -10.87 -14.63 -3.67
CA ALA A 21 -9.47 -14.97 -3.40
C ALA A 21 -8.50 -13.95 -4.02
N PHE A 22 -8.77 -13.48 -5.23
CA PHE A 22 -7.91 -12.50 -5.91
C PHE A 22 -7.98 -11.10 -5.32
N GLU A 23 -9.14 -10.68 -4.81
CA GLU A 23 -9.26 -9.39 -4.12
C GLU A 23 -8.48 -9.38 -2.80
N SER A 24 -8.29 -10.55 -2.19
CA SER A 24 -7.44 -10.76 -1.00
C SER A 24 -5.93 -10.78 -1.31
N PHE A 25 -5.54 -10.84 -2.60
CA PHE A 25 -4.15 -10.80 -3.07
C PHE A 25 -3.79 -9.44 -3.70
N LYS A 26 -4.29 -8.33 -3.17
CA LYS A 26 -3.64 -7.03 -3.40
C LYS A 26 -2.61 -6.83 -2.29
N PRO A 27 -1.37 -7.37 -2.40
CA PRO A 27 -0.32 -7.00 -1.48
C PRO A 27 -0.06 -5.51 -1.70
N HIS A 28 -0.58 -4.72 -0.76
CA HIS A 28 -0.19 -3.35 -0.60
C HIS A 28 1.19 -3.38 0.03
N SER A 29 2.21 -3.39 -0.82
CA SER A 29 3.59 -3.27 -0.38
C SER A 29 3.97 -1.79 -0.43
N CYS A 30 4.59 -1.24 0.60
CA CYS A 30 5.11 0.12 0.64
C CYS A 30 6.37 0.09 1.49
N THR A 31 7.38 0.89 1.15
CA THR A 31 8.56 1.11 1.99
C THR A 31 8.57 2.57 2.39
N ILE A 32 8.75 2.87 3.67
CA ILE A 32 8.85 4.24 4.17
C ILE A 32 10.01 4.32 5.15
N PHE A 33 10.82 5.35 5.07
CA PHE A 33 11.84 5.62 6.07
C PHE A 33 11.93 7.11 6.39
N THR A 34 12.39 7.38 7.61
CA THR A 34 12.93 8.69 7.99
C THR A 34 14.38 8.50 8.36
N ALA A 35 15.27 9.32 7.83
CA ALA A 35 16.69 9.31 8.16
C ALA A 35 17.14 10.70 8.60
N VAL A 36 18.04 10.73 9.58
CA VAL A 36 18.65 11.94 10.15
C VAL A 36 20.15 11.74 10.20
N GLN A 37 20.89 12.71 9.67
CA GLN A 37 22.33 12.79 9.82
C GLN A 37 22.73 14.27 9.88
N ASP A 38 23.38 14.66 10.97
CA ASP A 38 23.72 16.06 11.24
C ASP A 38 22.46 16.95 11.17
N GLU A 39 22.47 17.95 10.30
CA GLU A 39 21.33 18.83 10.08
C GLU A 39 20.34 18.29 9.04
N GLN A 40 20.64 17.19 8.34
CA GLN A 40 19.76 16.69 7.29
C GLN A 40 18.65 15.82 7.86
N VAL A 41 17.41 16.07 7.44
CA VAL A 41 16.23 15.25 7.76
C VAL A 41 15.51 14.88 6.47
N LEU A 42 15.55 13.60 6.09
CA LEU A 42 14.90 13.09 4.88
C LEU A 42 13.80 12.09 5.21
N PHE A 43 12.66 12.25 4.56
CA PHE A 43 11.55 11.29 4.55
C PHE A 43 11.44 10.67 3.17
N GLY A 44 11.62 9.35 3.08
CA GLY A 44 11.56 8.60 1.83
C GLY A 44 10.39 7.62 1.81
N ASP A 45 9.67 7.52 0.69
CA ASP A 45 8.58 6.55 0.55
C ASP A 45 8.43 5.98 -0.86
N ASN A 46 8.01 4.72 -0.95
CA ASN A 46 7.51 4.05 -2.16
C ASN A 46 6.01 3.75 -2.03
N LEU A 47 5.23 4.02 -3.08
CA LEU A 47 3.86 3.56 -3.25
C LEU A 47 3.80 2.36 -4.17
N ASP A 48 3.64 1.16 -3.61
CA ASP A 48 3.43 -0.05 -4.41
C ASP A 48 1.94 -0.44 -4.40
N TYR A 49 1.28 -0.18 -5.53
CA TYR A 49 -0.15 -0.38 -5.67
C TYR A 49 -0.58 -0.61 -7.13
N HIS A 50 -1.88 -0.78 -7.37
CA HIS A 50 -2.45 -1.11 -8.68
C HIS A 50 -3.40 -0.02 -9.17
N GLU A 51 -2.94 1.23 -9.23
CA GLU A 51 -3.74 2.34 -9.73
C GLU A 51 -2.89 3.29 -10.59
N PRO A 52 -3.07 3.31 -11.93
CA PRO A 52 -2.20 4.09 -12.80
C PRO A 52 -2.46 5.59 -12.80
N ASP A 53 -3.66 6.06 -12.39
CA ASP A 53 -4.02 7.48 -12.45
C ASP A 53 -3.51 8.24 -11.22
N LEU A 54 -2.20 8.47 -11.20
CA LEU A 54 -1.51 9.17 -10.12
C LEU A 54 -1.75 10.68 -10.17
N LEU A 55 -2.03 11.25 -8.99
CA LEU A 55 -2.33 12.66 -8.81
C LEU A 55 -1.50 13.27 -7.68
N ILE A 56 -1.19 14.56 -7.82
CA ILE A 56 -0.66 15.40 -6.74
C ILE A 56 -1.64 16.54 -6.49
N GLY A 57 -2.09 16.65 -5.24
CA GLY A 57 -2.94 17.73 -4.77
C GLY A 57 -2.14 18.77 -4.00
N PHE A 58 -2.35 20.05 -4.33
CA PHE A 58 -1.72 21.19 -3.67
C PHE A 58 -2.81 22.02 -3.01
N TYR A 59 -2.71 22.19 -1.70
CA TYR A 59 -3.71 22.85 -0.87
C TYR A 59 -3.03 23.94 -0.05
N PRO A 60 -3.09 25.22 -0.45
CA PRO A 60 -2.50 26.31 0.33
C PRO A 60 -3.07 26.39 1.75
N ALA A 61 -2.32 27.02 2.65
CA ALA A 61 -2.79 27.31 4.00
C ALA A 61 -4.08 28.14 3.96
N SER A 62 -4.94 27.93 4.95
CA SER A 62 -6.18 28.67 5.13
C SER A 62 -6.44 28.88 6.62
N ALA A 63 -7.54 29.57 6.94
CA ALA A 63 -8.00 29.69 8.34
C ALA A 63 -8.30 28.31 8.99
N GLU A 64 -8.46 27.26 8.18
CA GLU A 64 -8.73 25.90 8.65
C GLU A 64 -7.46 25.12 9.02
N GLY A 65 -6.28 25.63 8.65
CA GLY A 65 -5.00 25.03 9.03
C GLY A 65 -3.92 25.14 7.96
N TYR A 66 -2.86 24.34 8.18
CA TYR A 66 -1.66 24.31 7.37
C TYR A 66 -1.91 24.01 5.89
N GLY A 67 -1.05 24.57 5.05
CA GLY A 67 -0.94 24.19 3.64
C GLY A 67 -0.30 22.81 3.51
N SER A 68 -0.61 22.09 2.44
CA SER A 68 -0.10 20.72 2.26
C SER A 68 -0.09 20.26 0.81
N ILE A 69 0.84 19.35 0.52
CA ILE A 69 0.97 18.64 -0.75
C ILE A 69 0.65 17.17 -0.48
N HIS A 70 -0.28 16.62 -1.27
CA HIS A 70 -0.86 15.30 -1.10
C HIS A 70 -0.54 14.43 -2.31
N PHE A 71 -0.07 13.21 -2.10
CA PHE A 71 0.26 12.26 -3.15
C PHE A 71 -0.66 11.04 -3.09
N GLY A 72 -1.16 10.65 -4.25
CA GLY A 72 -2.11 9.55 -4.33
C GLY A 72 -2.57 9.31 -5.75
N TYR A 73 -3.83 8.92 -5.86
CA TYR A 73 -4.42 8.50 -7.13
C TYR A 73 -5.90 8.84 -7.22
N ARG A 74 -6.43 8.84 -8.46
CA ARG A 74 -7.85 9.00 -8.71
C ARG A 74 -8.60 7.74 -8.27
N LYS A 75 -9.74 7.91 -7.61
CA LYS A 75 -10.61 6.80 -7.21
C LYS A 75 -12.06 7.17 -7.52
N GLY A 76 -12.58 6.62 -8.62
CA GLY A 76 -13.89 7.03 -9.14
C GLY A 76 -13.90 8.52 -9.51
N GLU A 77 -14.86 9.26 -8.98
CA GLU A 77 -14.95 10.73 -9.15
C GLU A 77 -14.08 11.52 -8.16
N GLY A 78 -13.48 10.85 -7.16
CA GLY A 78 -12.71 11.48 -6.08
C GLY A 78 -11.19 11.26 -6.15
N GLN A 79 -10.50 11.69 -5.10
CA GLN A 79 -9.07 11.48 -4.87
C GLN A 79 -8.86 10.56 -3.65
N SER A 80 -7.82 9.74 -3.69
CA SER A 80 -7.39 8.91 -2.57
C SER A 80 -5.92 9.21 -2.29
N TYR A 81 -5.68 10.06 -1.29
CA TYR A 81 -4.34 10.41 -0.84
C TYR A 81 -3.87 9.48 0.27
N GLN A 82 -2.62 9.05 0.19
CA GLN A 82 -2.02 8.12 1.15
C GLN A 82 -0.71 8.63 1.73
N ARG A 83 -0.31 9.82 1.31
CA ARG A 83 0.96 10.49 1.66
C ARG A 83 0.74 11.99 1.63
N VAL A 84 1.32 12.68 2.59
CA VAL A 84 1.26 14.14 2.67
C VAL A 84 2.55 14.69 3.25
N VAL A 85 2.92 15.89 2.81
CA VAL A 85 3.77 16.80 3.58
C VAL A 85 3.06 18.15 3.71
N ASN A 86 3.08 18.74 4.90
CA ASN A 86 2.52 20.06 5.14
C ASN A 86 3.58 21.16 5.13
N ASP A 87 3.15 22.42 5.10
CA ASP A 87 4.02 23.60 5.07
C ASP A 87 4.75 23.89 6.39
N GLN A 88 4.54 23.06 7.42
CA GLN A 88 5.33 23.03 8.64
C GLN A 88 6.43 21.95 8.60
N GLY A 89 6.51 21.18 7.50
CA GLY A 89 7.47 20.10 7.32
C GLY A 89 7.14 18.82 8.10
N LEU A 90 5.88 18.63 8.51
CA LEU A 90 5.38 17.33 8.94
C LEU A 90 5.01 16.50 7.72
N ALA A 91 5.59 15.30 7.61
CA ALA A 91 5.26 14.32 6.58
C ALA A 91 4.63 13.07 7.19
N TRP A 92 3.73 12.44 6.44
CA TRP A 92 3.25 11.10 6.76
C TRP A 92 2.97 10.27 5.51
N ALA A 93 3.11 8.95 5.67
CA ALA A 93 2.76 7.95 4.67
C ALA A 93 2.28 6.67 5.38
N VAL A 94 1.58 5.80 4.64
CA VAL A 94 1.03 4.56 5.21
C VAL A 94 1.62 3.31 4.57
N ASN A 95 1.93 2.30 5.40
CA ASN A 95 2.12 0.93 4.94
C ASN A 95 0.85 0.14 5.26
N SER A 96 0.44 -0.75 4.36
CA SER A 96 -0.50 -1.79 4.78
C SER A 96 0.20 -2.88 5.57
N ILE A 97 -0.50 -3.43 6.55
CA ILE A 97 -0.01 -4.49 7.43
C ILE A 97 -1.08 -5.57 7.55
N PRO A 98 -0.73 -6.80 7.99
CA PRO A 98 -1.73 -7.76 8.44
C PRO A 98 -2.67 -7.14 9.46
N ARG A 99 -3.96 -7.52 9.43
CA ARG A 99 -4.98 -6.98 10.35
C ARG A 99 -4.54 -7.14 11.81
N GLY A 100 -4.30 -6.03 12.49
CA GLY A 100 -4.15 -5.95 13.94
C GLY A 100 -5.49 -5.65 14.58
N LYS A 101 -5.77 -6.29 15.71
CA LYS A 101 -6.98 -6.02 16.50
C LYS A 101 -6.76 -4.79 17.37
N LEU A 102 -7.83 -4.03 17.57
CA LEU A 102 -7.89 -2.91 18.49
C LEU A 102 -9.14 -3.01 19.37
N ASN A 103 -9.08 -2.34 20.51
CA ASN A 103 -10.24 -2.07 21.35
C ASN A 103 -10.94 -0.82 20.79
N PRO A 104 -12.23 -0.89 20.43
CA PRO A 104 -12.97 0.30 20.03
C PRO A 104 -13.13 1.27 21.19
N HIS A 105 -12.97 2.56 20.90
CA HIS A 105 -13.16 3.67 21.83
C HIS A 105 -14.30 4.59 21.35
N PRO A 106 -15.56 4.14 21.36
CA PRO A 106 -16.68 4.84 20.72
C PRO A 106 -16.98 6.22 21.33
N GLU A 107 -16.39 6.57 22.46
CA GLU A 107 -16.42 7.90 23.06
C GLU A 107 -15.53 8.93 22.33
N LYS A 108 -14.61 8.48 21.47
CA LYS A 108 -13.68 9.32 20.70
C LYS A 108 -14.18 9.54 19.27
N LYS A 109 -13.52 10.43 18.54
CA LYS A 109 -13.84 10.67 17.12
C LYS A 109 -13.38 9.48 16.30
N TYR A 110 -14.22 8.97 15.41
CA TYR A 110 -13.82 7.84 14.58
C TYR A 110 -12.77 8.25 13.54
N SER A 111 -11.73 7.44 13.39
CA SER A 111 -10.53 7.81 12.63
C SER A 111 -10.68 7.77 11.12
N TYR A 112 -11.78 7.24 10.54
CA TYR A 112 -11.95 6.98 9.10
C TYR A 112 -13.11 7.74 8.42
N ILE A 113 -13.67 8.78 9.05
CA ILE A 113 -14.76 9.61 8.48
C ILE A 113 -14.24 10.98 8.01
N GLU A 114 -15.07 11.83 7.39
CA GLU A 114 -14.68 13.08 6.69
C GLU A 114 -13.88 14.13 7.52
N ASP A 115 -13.69 13.94 8.83
CA ASP A 115 -12.68 14.61 9.66
C ASP A 115 -11.60 13.62 10.11
N GLU A 116 -11.04 12.89 9.14
CA GLU A 116 -10.17 11.73 9.34
C GLU A 116 -8.94 12.11 10.16
N TYR A 117 -8.40 11.18 10.95
CA TYR A 117 -7.15 11.39 11.69
C TYR A 117 -6.05 11.96 10.78
N LEU A 118 -5.85 11.35 9.60
CA LEU A 118 -4.85 11.76 8.61
C LEU A 118 -5.12 13.16 8.04
N HIS A 119 -6.38 13.51 7.82
CA HIS A 119 -6.76 14.87 7.42
C HIS A 119 -6.45 15.88 8.53
N THR A 120 -6.81 15.55 9.77
CA THR A 120 -6.60 16.38 10.95
C THR A 120 -5.12 16.66 11.20
N ILE A 121 -4.26 15.64 11.17
CA ILE A 121 -2.81 15.86 11.36
C ILE A 121 -2.22 16.68 10.22
N SER A 122 -2.66 16.47 8.98
CA SER A 122 -2.18 17.25 7.82
C SER A 122 -2.45 18.75 8.01
N LYS A 123 -3.59 19.09 8.62
CA LYS A 123 -4.04 20.47 8.84
C LYS A 123 -3.52 21.11 10.12
N LYS A 124 -3.22 20.32 11.16
CA LYS A 124 -3.06 20.85 12.53
C LYS A 124 -1.79 20.43 13.25
N ALA A 125 -1.07 19.42 12.80
CA ALA A 125 0.19 19.01 13.42
C ALA A 125 1.39 19.66 12.71
N ALA A 126 2.27 20.30 13.48
CA ALA A 126 3.57 20.77 13.00
C ALA A 126 4.70 19.82 13.40
N THR A 127 4.46 19.02 14.44
CA THR A 127 5.45 18.10 15.04
C THR A 127 4.88 16.69 15.19
N VAL A 128 5.77 15.71 15.37
CA VAL A 128 5.40 14.34 15.73
C VAL A 128 4.65 14.30 17.06
N ASP A 129 5.04 15.11 18.04
CA ASP A 129 4.33 15.18 19.32
C ASP A 129 2.89 15.72 19.16
N ASP A 130 2.66 16.68 18.26
CA ASP A 130 1.30 17.09 17.90
C ASP A 130 0.50 15.94 17.29
N ALA A 131 1.10 15.18 16.37
CA ALA A 131 0.44 14.04 15.74
C ALA A 131 0.08 12.95 16.76
N ILE A 132 0.98 12.65 17.71
CA ILE A 132 0.73 11.70 18.81
C ILE A 132 -0.43 12.17 19.69
N ARG A 133 -0.43 13.45 20.08
CA ARG A 133 -1.50 14.03 20.88
C ARG A 133 -2.84 13.97 20.15
N ILE A 134 -2.86 14.31 18.86
CA ILE A 134 -4.08 14.20 18.04
C ILE A 134 -4.54 12.75 17.95
N ALA A 135 -3.64 11.78 17.75
CA ALA A 135 -4.00 10.36 17.64
C ALA A 135 -4.75 9.84 18.88
N GLN A 136 -4.40 10.35 20.06
CA GLN A 136 -5.04 9.95 21.32
C GLN A 136 -6.53 10.35 21.40
N ASP A 137 -6.96 11.36 20.62
CA ASP A 137 -8.34 11.85 20.55
C ASP A 137 -9.24 11.06 19.57
N PHE A 138 -8.67 10.06 18.87
CA PHE A 138 -9.38 9.26 17.87
C PHE A 138 -9.60 7.80 18.30
N ASP A 139 -10.72 7.25 17.85
CA ASP A 139 -11.05 5.83 17.83
C ASP A 139 -10.62 5.24 16.48
N PHE A 140 -9.70 4.27 16.53
CA PHE A 140 -9.23 3.56 15.33
C PHE A 140 -10.08 2.31 15.02
N GLY A 141 -11.18 2.10 15.75
CA GLY A 141 -12.13 1.00 15.57
C GLY A 141 -11.65 -0.31 16.18
N ASP A 142 -12.20 -1.41 15.70
CA ASP A 142 -11.88 -2.77 16.20
C ASP A 142 -10.62 -3.37 15.57
N SER A 143 -10.06 -2.71 14.55
CA SER A 143 -8.90 -3.20 13.82
C SER A 143 -8.24 -2.15 12.93
N MET A 144 -6.93 -2.33 12.73
CA MET A 144 -6.14 -1.59 11.74
C MET A 144 -5.50 -2.56 10.76
N MET A 145 -5.53 -2.20 9.47
CA MET A 145 -4.83 -2.90 8.38
C MET A 145 -3.73 -2.02 7.76
N ILE A 146 -3.41 -0.92 8.43
CA ILE A 146 -2.35 0.01 8.07
C ILE A 146 -1.54 0.35 9.32
N GLN A 147 -0.32 0.83 9.10
CA GLN A 147 0.44 1.63 10.06
C GLN A 147 0.84 2.94 9.39
N ILE A 148 1.02 3.98 10.20
CA ILE A 148 1.20 5.35 9.75
C ILE A 148 2.58 5.81 10.20
N HIS A 149 3.49 6.03 9.25
CA HIS A 149 4.81 6.58 9.51
C HIS A 149 4.74 8.10 9.40
N ILE A 150 5.18 8.81 10.42
CA ILE A 150 5.12 10.27 10.54
C ILE A 150 6.51 10.78 10.91
N ALA A 151 6.93 11.91 10.36
CA ALA A 151 8.16 12.60 10.73
C ALA A 151 8.02 14.12 10.63
N ASP A 152 8.90 14.85 11.32
CA ASP A 152 8.93 16.31 11.31
C ASP A 152 10.34 16.89 11.06
N VAL A 153 10.40 18.22 10.93
CA VAL A 153 11.63 18.99 10.64
C VAL A 153 12.72 18.86 11.70
N HIS A 154 12.39 18.44 12.93
CA HIS A 154 13.36 18.24 14.00
C HIS A 154 14.05 16.88 13.91
N GLY A 155 13.67 16.06 12.93
CA GLY A 155 14.20 14.71 12.79
C GLY A 155 13.57 13.72 13.77
N ASP A 156 12.45 14.07 14.38
CA ASP A 156 11.64 13.10 15.11
C ASP A 156 10.78 12.30 14.13
N ALA A 157 10.55 11.03 14.46
CA ALA A 157 9.71 10.15 13.64
C ALA A 157 9.03 9.08 14.48
N VAL A 158 7.81 8.72 14.11
CA VAL A 158 7.02 7.69 14.78
C VAL A 158 6.24 6.86 13.78
N VAL A 159 6.12 5.56 14.05
CA VAL A 159 5.13 4.70 13.42
C VAL A 159 4.00 4.42 14.40
N ILE A 160 2.78 4.75 13.99
CA ILE A 160 1.55 4.46 14.72
C ILE A 160 0.93 3.20 14.12
N GLY A 161 0.74 2.18 14.95
CA GLY A 161 0.13 0.92 14.54
C GLY A 161 -0.54 0.20 15.71
N PRO A 162 -1.21 -0.94 15.46
CA PRO A 162 -1.91 -1.68 16.50
C PRO A 162 -0.94 -2.37 17.47
N GLY A 163 -1.10 -2.11 18.76
CA GLY A 163 -0.36 -2.70 19.87
C GLY A 163 -0.81 -4.11 20.24
N ARG A 164 -0.04 -4.78 21.10
CA ARG A 164 -0.37 -6.13 21.61
C ARG A 164 -1.54 -6.13 22.60
N ASP A 165 -1.75 -5.01 23.27
CA ASP A 165 -2.82 -4.75 24.24
C ASP A 165 -4.16 -4.36 23.60
N GLY A 166 -4.19 -4.22 22.27
CA GLY A 166 -5.35 -3.72 21.55
C GLY A 166 -5.45 -2.20 21.52
N GLU A 167 -4.43 -1.48 21.98
CA GLU A 167 -4.36 -0.02 21.86
C GLU A 167 -3.44 0.38 20.70
N ILE A 168 -3.51 1.64 20.24
CA ILE A 168 -2.49 2.15 19.32
C ILE A 168 -1.13 2.24 20.05
N THR A 169 -0.06 1.85 19.36
CA THR A 169 1.32 1.91 19.85
C THR A 169 2.15 2.85 18.99
N PHE A 170 3.10 3.53 19.63
CA PHE A 170 4.00 4.51 19.03
C PHE A 170 5.43 3.95 18.99
N THR A 171 5.87 3.46 17.83
CA THR A 171 7.27 3.06 17.62
C THR A 171 8.06 4.27 17.15
N ARG A 172 8.78 4.94 18.06
CA ARG A 172 9.51 6.18 17.80
C ARG A 172 10.96 5.92 17.38
N LYS A 173 11.50 6.74 16.49
CA LYS A 173 12.94 6.75 16.16
C LYS A 173 13.74 7.08 17.42
N PRO A 174 14.90 6.45 17.66
CA PRO A 174 15.86 6.93 18.65
C PRO A 174 16.22 8.41 18.41
N ALA A 175 16.52 9.14 19.49
CA ALA A 175 16.96 10.53 19.39
C ALA A 175 18.30 10.64 18.63
N CYS A 176 18.58 11.84 18.09
CA CYS A 176 19.77 12.15 17.28
C CYS A 176 19.79 11.43 15.91
N ASP A 177 20.98 11.40 15.30
CA ASP A 177 21.26 10.70 14.04
C ASP A 177 20.79 9.25 14.06
N GLY A 178 20.38 8.77 12.90
CA GLY A 178 19.89 7.42 12.70
C GLY A 178 18.65 7.43 11.82
N PHE A 179 17.89 6.33 11.84
CA PHE A 179 16.74 6.18 10.98
C PHE A 179 15.60 5.41 11.66
N LEU A 180 14.40 5.57 11.11
CA LEU A 180 13.25 4.72 11.34
C LEU A 180 12.80 4.17 9.99
N LEU A 181 12.62 2.85 9.89
CA LEU A 181 12.20 2.18 8.67
C LEU A 181 10.89 1.45 8.94
N SER A 182 9.96 1.47 8.00
CA SER A 182 8.72 0.72 8.06
C SER A 182 8.34 0.12 6.70
N THR A 183 8.00 -1.17 6.72
CA THR A 183 7.46 -1.89 5.56
C THR A 183 6.13 -2.54 5.94
N ASN A 184 5.73 -3.65 5.33
CA ASN A 184 4.36 -4.17 5.41
C ASN A 184 4.13 -5.20 6.51
N PHE A 185 4.79 -4.98 7.64
CA PHE A 185 4.53 -5.70 8.88
C PHE A 185 4.39 -4.69 10.01
N ASN A 186 3.70 -5.10 11.07
CA ASN A 186 3.46 -4.25 12.22
C ASN A 186 4.74 -4.08 13.04
N LEU A 187 5.30 -2.87 13.07
CA LEU A 187 6.50 -2.57 13.84
C LEU A 187 6.30 -2.72 15.36
N ALA A 188 5.08 -2.55 15.87
CA ALA A 188 4.76 -2.75 17.29
C ALA A 188 4.73 -4.24 17.67
N THR A 189 4.58 -5.14 16.69
CA THR A 189 4.57 -6.59 16.87
C THR A 189 5.47 -7.28 15.83
N PRO A 190 6.81 -7.10 15.93
CA PRO A 190 7.75 -7.52 14.91
C PRO A 190 7.95 -9.04 14.85
N ASP A 191 7.40 -9.81 15.82
CA ASP A 191 7.37 -11.28 15.81
C ASP A 191 6.65 -11.86 14.59
N LYS A 192 5.94 -11.01 13.84
CA LYS A 192 5.26 -11.34 12.58
C LYS A 192 5.93 -10.70 11.35
N GLY A 193 7.18 -10.22 11.47
CA GLY A 193 7.94 -9.57 10.38
C GLY A 193 9.33 -10.15 10.17
N PRO A 194 10.16 -9.55 9.29
CA PRO A 194 9.76 -8.82 8.08
C PRO A 194 9.09 -9.76 7.06
N VAL A 195 8.29 -9.20 6.16
CA VAL A 195 7.51 -9.97 5.18
C VAL A 195 8.20 -10.16 3.83
N ASP A 196 9.20 -9.32 3.51
CA ASP A 196 9.98 -9.43 2.27
C ASP A 196 11.36 -8.74 2.36
N PHE A 197 12.13 -8.87 1.27
CA PHE A 197 13.51 -8.41 1.12
C PHE A 197 13.71 -6.90 1.31
N ARG A 198 12.67 -6.07 1.16
CA ARG A 198 12.80 -4.61 1.20
C ARG A 198 13.21 -4.12 2.58
N TRP A 199 12.78 -4.82 3.63
CA TRP A 199 13.22 -4.53 5.00
C TRP A 199 14.73 -4.68 5.13
N ASP A 200 15.26 -5.87 4.79
CA ASP A 200 16.69 -6.16 4.93
C ASP A 200 17.53 -5.28 4.01
N THR A 201 17.06 -5.05 2.77
CA THR A 201 17.79 -4.25 1.77
C THR A 201 17.84 -2.77 2.16
N ALA A 202 16.70 -2.15 2.48
CA ALA A 202 16.68 -0.75 2.90
C ALA A 202 17.42 -0.57 4.23
N GLY A 203 17.22 -1.49 5.19
CA GLY A 203 17.92 -1.48 6.47
C GLY A 203 19.43 -1.54 6.29
N SER A 204 19.94 -2.48 5.49
CA SER A 204 21.38 -2.62 5.23
C SER A 204 21.99 -1.37 4.57
N ILE A 205 21.28 -0.73 3.64
CA ILE A 205 21.76 0.52 3.01
C ILE A 205 21.73 1.66 4.03
N LEU A 206 20.65 1.81 4.80
CA LEU A 206 20.51 2.83 5.84
C LEU A 206 21.56 2.68 6.95
N GLU A 207 21.97 1.45 7.29
CA GLU A 207 23.05 1.17 8.25
C GLU A 207 24.42 1.69 7.79
N THR A 208 24.63 1.89 6.47
CA THR A 208 25.89 2.48 5.95
C THR A 208 26.02 3.99 6.20
N LEU A 209 24.93 4.64 6.64
CA LEU A 209 24.96 6.05 7.04
C LEU A 209 25.98 6.24 8.17
N ARG A 210 26.74 7.34 8.09
CA ARG A 210 27.82 7.73 9.02
C ARG A 210 29.11 6.91 8.90
N GLU A 211 29.06 5.68 8.41
CA GLU A 211 30.26 4.89 8.18
C GLU A 211 30.93 5.25 6.84
N THR A 212 30.14 5.27 5.76
CA THR A 212 30.70 5.42 4.40
C THR A 212 29.88 6.36 3.52
N GLN A 213 28.66 6.72 3.92
CA GLN A 213 27.74 7.53 3.12
C GLN A 213 27.23 8.75 3.90
N SER A 214 26.97 9.81 3.15
CA SER A 214 26.28 11.01 3.63
C SER A 214 24.80 10.95 3.22
N LEU A 215 23.92 11.44 4.09
CA LEU A 215 22.50 11.53 3.83
C LEU A 215 22.25 12.65 2.82
N THR A 216 21.91 12.27 1.60
CA THR A 216 21.53 13.19 0.52
C THR A 216 20.22 12.74 -0.12
N PRO A 217 19.50 13.63 -0.82
CA PRO A 217 18.31 13.23 -1.56
C PRO A 217 18.58 12.12 -2.58
N GLU A 218 19.77 12.13 -3.21
CA GLU A 218 20.21 11.10 -4.14
C GLU A 218 20.38 9.74 -3.45
N PHE A 219 21.09 9.70 -2.30
CA PHE A 219 21.24 8.48 -1.50
C PHE A 219 19.88 7.92 -1.03
N ALA A 220 18.96 8.80 -0.61
CA ALA A 220 17.61 8.42 -0.26
C ALA A 220 16.83 7.87 -1.47
N GLY A 221 17.01 8.45 -2.65
CA GLY A 221 16.46 7.96 -3.91
C GLY A 221 17.00 6.57 -4.28
N ASP A 222 18.29 6.33 -4.06
CA ASP A 222 18.93 5.02 -4.29
C ASP A 222 18.37 3.94 -3.37
N ILE A 223 18.06 4.25 -2.11
CA ILE A 223 17.36 3.30 -1.22
C ILE A 223 16.01 2.92 -1.82
N LEU A 224 15.21 3.90 -2.25
CA LEU A 224 13.89 3.66 -2.85
C LEU A 224 13.98 2.86 -4.14
N ASN A 225 15.00 3.14 -4.96
CA ASN A 225 15.31 2.38 -6.16
C ASN A 225 15.72 0.94 -5.83
N ALA A 226 16.55 0.71 -4.81
CA ALA A 226 16.96 -0.64 -4.42
C ALA A 226 15.77 -1.52 -3.95
N VAL A 227 14.72 -0.88 -3.41
CA VAL A 227 13.56 -1.57 -2.84
C VAL A 227 12.26 -1.39 -3.62
N HIS A 228 12.33 -0.86 -4.84
CA HIS A 228 11.16 -0.72 -5.69
C HIS A 228 10.68 -2.10 -6.18
N LEU A 229 9.39 -2.21 -6.44
CA LEU A 229 8.73 -3.41 -6.92
C LEU A 229 8.40 -3.29 -8.40
N ARG A 230 8.81 -4.31 -9.16
CA ARG A 230 8.34 -4.61 -10.52
C ARG A 230 8.01 -6.10 -10.61
N THR A 231 7.17 -6.57 -9.70
CA THR A 231 6.86 -8.00 -9.53
C THR A 231 5.66 -8.40 -10.39
N LEU A 232 5.27 -9.69 -10.33
CA LEU A 232 4.06 -10.15 -11.00
C LEU A 232 2.78 -9.53 -10.41
N THR A 233 2.80 -9.17 -9.12
CA THR A 233 1.62 -8.84 -8.34
C THR A 233 1.67 -7.44 -7.74
N THR A 234 2.69 -6.64 -8.05
CA THR A 234 2.86 -5.28 -7.51
C THR A 234 3.82 -4.46 -8.37
N HIS A 235 3.59 -3.15 -8.44
CA HIS A 235 4.45 -2.19 -9.11
C HIS A 235 4.59 -0.92 -8.27
N THR A 236 5.81 -0.37 -8.15
CA THR A 236 6.06 0.92 -7.49
C THR A 236 5.66 2.05 -8.43
N LEU A 237 4.56 2.70 -8.08
CA LEU A 237 3.92 3.73 -8.87
C LEU A 237 4.59 5.09 -8.71
N HIS A 238 5.06 5.36 -7.51
CA HIS A 238 5.64 6.64 -7.14
C HIS A 238 6.63 6.46 -6.01
N SER A 239 7.68 7.27 -6.06
CA SER A 239 8.69 7.34 -5.01
C SER A 239 8.98 8.79 -4.69
N ASN A 240 8.95 9.12 -3.40
CA ASN A 240 9.22 10.45 -2.87
C ASN A 240 10.47 10.41 -2.01
N VAL A 241 11.30 11.45 -2.14
CA VAL A 241 12.20 11.88 -1.08
C VAL A 241 11.85 13.31 -0.72
N ILE A 242 11.66 13.58 0.56
CA ILE A 242 11.30 14.91 1.06
C ILE A 242 12.37 15.36 2.03
N ASP A 243 13.01 16.48 1.71
CA ASP A 243 13.83 17.24 2.65
C ASP A 243 12.91 18.07 3.55
N LEU A 244 12.68 17.58 4.76
CA LEU A 244 11.71 18.21 5.67
C LEU A 244 12.18 19.60 6.12
N LYS A 245 13.49 19.84 6.22
CA LYS A 245 14.00 21.15 6.67
C LYS A 245 13.93 22.20 5.56
N ASN A 246 14.30 21.83 4.34
CA ASN A 246 14.33 22.77 3.22
C ASN A 246 12.99 22.85 2.46
N GLY A 247 12.09 21.89 2.70
CA GLY A 247 10.81 21.80 2.01
C GLY A 247 10.93 21.38 0.55
N ASP A 248 12.04 20.75 0.18
CA ASP A 248 12.26 20.23 -1.17
C ASP A 248 11.70 18.81 -1.29
N ILE A 249 11.02 18.53 -2.40
CA ILE A 249 10.43 17.22 -2.70
C ILE A 249 11.00 16.71 -4.02
N TYR A 250 11.50 15.49 -4.01
CA TYR A 250 12.08 14.78 -5.14
C TYR A 250 11.17 13.60 -5.49
N ILE A 251 10.65 13.61 -6.72
CA ILE A 251 9.60 12.71 -7.18
C ILE A 251 10.13 11.86 -8.32
N TYR A 252 9.90 10.55 -8.23
CA TYR A 252 10.16 9.58 -9.29
C TYR A 252 8.86 8.93 -9.75
N TYR A 253 8.70 8.75 -11.06
CA TYR A 253 7.46 8.28 -11.67
C TYR A 253 7.55 6.82 -12.09
N MET A 254 6.63 5.97 -11.63
CA MET A 254 6.45 4.59 -12.13
C MET A 254 7.75 3.78 -12.18
N SER A 255 8.54 3.86 -11.10
CA SER A 255 9.88 3.26 -10.98
C SER A 255 10.90 3.75 -12.02
N GLN A 256 10.70 4.88 -12.68
CA GLN A 256 11.72 5.51 -13.53
C GLN A 256 12.58 6.42 -12.66
N TYR A 257 13.80 5.97 -12.35
CA TYR A 257 14.72 6.71 -11.48
C TYR A 257 15.75 7.56 -12.26
N ASP A 258 15.71 7.50 -13.60
CA ASP A 258 16.63 8.24 -14.47
C ASP A 258 16.30 9.74 -14.56
N GLU A 259 15.05 10.12 -14.24
CA GLU A 259 14.60 11.50 -14.14
C GLU A 259 13.95 11.74 -12.79
N VAL A 260 14.34 12.84 -12.14
CA VAL A 260 13.77 13.30 -10.88
C VAL A 260 13.15 14.68 -11.07
N VAL A 261 11.90 14.83 -10.63
CA VAL A 261 11.26 16.14 -10.53
C VAL A 261 11.51 16.69 -9.15
N LYS A 262 12.11 17.89 -9.08
CA LYS A 262 12.26 18.65 -7.84
C LYS A 262 11.18 19.71 -7.73
N LEU A 263 10.45 19.70 -6.62
CA LEU A 263 9.48 20.72 -6.22
C LEU A 263 9.91 21.36 -4.90
N ASN A 264 9.46 22.57 -4.62
CA ASN A 264 9.56 23.19 -3.29
C ASN A 264 8.16 23.47 -2.73
N ILE A 265 7.91 23.11 -1.47
CA ILE A 265 6.58 23.20 -0.84
C ILE A 265 6.05 24.64 -0.89
N ALA A 266 6.84 25.63 -0.46
CA ALA A 266 6.40 27.01 -0.40
C ALA A 266 6.09 27.57 -1.79
N GLU A 267 6.96 27.30 -2.76
CA GLU A 267 6.78 27.73 -4.16
C GLU A 267 5.54 27.10 -4.79
N GLU A 268 5.34 25.80 -4.60
CA GLU A 268 4.19 25.10 -5.16
C GLU A 268 2.88 25.53 -4.49
N LEU A 269 2.85 25.79 -3.19
CA LEU A 269 1.64 26.26 -2.51
C LEU A 269 1.29 27.71 -2.87
N ALA A 270 2.28 28.56 -3.17
CA ALA A 270 2.05 29.93 -3.65
C ALA A 270 1.30 29.99 -5.00
N LYS A 271 1.36 28.91 -5.80
CA LYS A 271 0.62 28.79 -7.08
C LYS A 271 -0.89 28.53 -6.90
N GLY A 272 -1.38 28.45 -5.66
CA GLY A 272 -2.80 28.26 -5.36
C GLY A 272 -3.26 26.80 -5.39
N ARG A 273 -4.52 26.58 -5.03
CA ARG A 273 -5.12 25.24 -4.94
C ARG A 273 -5.23 24.59 -6.33
N ARG A 274 -4.69 23.39 -6.49
CA ARG A 274 -4.80 22.61 -7.73
C ARG A 274 -4.60 21.12 -7.48
N VAL A 275 -5.06 20.32 -8.44
CA VAL A 275 -4.73 18.89 -8.54
C VAL A 275 -4.19 18.66 -9.93
N VAL A 276 -3.02 18.05 -10.04
CA VAL A 276 -2.36 17.75 -11.32
C VAL A 276 -2.12 16.26 -11.44
N ALA A 277 -2.05 15.76 -12.68
CA ALA A 277 -1.63 14.39 -12.91
C ALA A 277 -0.11 14.29 -12.70
N THR A 278 0.37 13.31 -11.94
CA THR A 278 1.81 13.17 -11.65
C THR A 278 2.62 13.08 -12.95
N ARG A 279 2.10 12.35 -13.95
CA ARG A 279 2.70 12.23 -15.29
C ARG A 279 3.00 13.55 -15.99
N SER A 280 2.25 14.63 -15.71
CA SER A 280 2.46 15.91 -16.41
C SER A 280 3.67 16.69 -15.90
N LEU A 281 4.31 16.22 -14.83
CA LEU A 281 5.51 16.85 -14.28
C LEU A 281 6.80 16.36 -14.95
N PHE A 282 6.74 15.24 -15.67
CA PHE A 282 7.91 14.57 -16.24
C PHE A 282 8.04 14.82 -17.75
N SER A 283 9.23 14.59 -18.28
CA SER A 283 9.44 14.58 -19.72
C SER A 283 8.53 13.55 -20.43
N PRO A 284 8.19 13.77 -21.71
CA PRO A 284 7.41 12.79 -22.49
C PRO A 284 8.06 11.41 -22.49
N GLU A 285 9.38 11.32 -22.54
CA GLU A 285 10.13 10.07 -22.55
C GLU A 285 9.94 9.29 -21.24
N THR A 286 10.16 9.93 -20.09
CA THR A 286 9.97 9.30 -18.77
C THR A 286 8.50 8.92 -18.54
N ALA A 287 7.56 9.79 -18.91
CA ALA A 287 6.14 9.51 -18.80
C ALA A 287 5.73 8.28 -19.64
N GLU A 288 6.17 8.20 -20.90
CA GLU A 288 5.89 7.07 -21.77
C GLU A 288 6.55 5.77 -21.29
N ALA A 289 7.79 5.85 -20.81
CA ALA A 289 8.52 4.72 -20.25
C ALA A 289 7.83 4.17 -18.99
N GLY A 290 7.40 5.06 -18.09
CA GLY A 290 6.63 4.73 -16.89
C GLY A 290 5.29 4.07 -17.24
N ASP A 291 4.52 4.66 -18.14
CA ASP A 291 3.24 4.11 -18.58
C ASP A 291 3.42 2.73 -19.25
N ALA A 292 4.46 2.57 -20.07
CA ALA A 292 4.79 1.29 -20.70
C ALA A 292 5.21 0.23 -19.66
N SER A 293 5.96 0.63 -18.64
CA SER A 293 6.34 -0.22 -17.50
C SER A 293 5.12 -0.74 -16.76
N TYR A 294 4.20 0.16 -16.40
CA TYR A 294 2.95 -0.20 -15.73
C TYR A 294 2.06 -1.11 -16.60
N ARG A 295 1.87 -0.78 -17.89
CA ARG A 295 1.09 -1.63 -18.82
C ARG A 295 1.64 -3.05 -18.92
N ARG A 296 2.97 -3.21 -18.95
CA ARG A 296 3.60 -4.55 -18.96
C ARG A 296 3.29 -5.33 -17.69
N PHE A 297 3.36 -4.66 -16.54
CA PHE A 297 2.96 -5.25 -15.26
C PHE A 297 1.48 -5.67 -15.30
N GLU A 298 0.58 -4.76 -15.70
CA GLU A 298 -0.86 -5.02 -15.72
C GLU A 298 -1.23 -6.19 -16.63
N LEU A 299 -0.62 -6.26 -17.82
CA LEU A 299 -0.82 -7.37 -18.75
C LEU A 299 -0.37 -8.71 -18.15
N ARG A 300 0.80 -8.76 -17.52
CA ARG A 300 1.31 -9.97 -16.85
C ARG A 300 0.41 -10.39 -15.69
N PHE A 301 -0.02 -9.44 -14.87
CA PHE A 301 -0.90 -9.68 -13.74
C PHE A 301 -2.26 -10.22 -14.21
N ARG A 302 -2.90 -9.58 -15.20
CA ARG A 302 -4.15 -10.06 -15.80
C ARG A 302 -4.00 -11.43 -16.45
N ALA A 303 -2.90 -11.69 -17.15
CA ALA A 303 -2.62 -13.00 -17.73
C ALA A 303 -2.51 -14.09 -16.65
N ALA A 304 -1.83 -13.80 -15.53
CA ALA A 304 -1.73 -14.71 -14.39
C ALA A 304 -3.12 -14.98 -13.76
N GLN A 305 -3.94 -13.94 -13.59
CA GLN A 305 -5.33 -14.09 -13.11
C GLN A 305 -6.14 -15.01 -14.04
N VAL A 306 -6.10 -14.78 -15.35
CA VAL A 306 -6.78 -15.61 -16.35
C VAL A 306 -6.28 -17.06 -16.31
N ALA A 307 -4.97 -17.27 -16.22
CA ALA A 307 -4.38 -18.60 -16.15
C ALA A 307 -4.88 -19.40 -14.93
N VAL A 308 -4.97 -18.76 -13.76
CA VAL A 308 -5.51 -19.40 -12.55
C VAL A 308 -6.99 -19.75 -12.72
N VAL A 309 -7.80 -18.84 -13.28
CA VAL A 309 -9.22 -19.10 -13.54
C VAL A 309 -9.39 -20.29 -14.50
N ILE A 310 -8.64 -20.34 -15.60
CA ILE A 310 -8.66 -21.47 -16.54
C ILE A 310 -8.24 -22.77 -15.85
N GLY A 311 -7.19 -22.74 -15.03
CA GLY A 311 -6.74 -23.90 -14.25
C GLY A 311 -7.82 -24.45 -13.32
N ILE A 312 -8.54 -23.56 -12.63
CA ILE A 312 -9.64 -23.94 -11.72
C ILE A 312 -10.81 -24.52 -12.50
N LEU A 313 -11.20 -23.90 -13.62
CA LEU A 313 -12.25 -24.45 -14.50
C LEU A 313 -11.88 -25.83 -15.05
N GLY A 314 -10.62 -26.02 -15.43
CA GLY A 314 -10.09 -27.33 -15.86
C GLY A 314 -10.18 -28.39 -14.77
N LEU A 315 -9.81 -28.06 -13.53
CA LEU A 315 -9.92 -28.95 -12.37
C LEU A 315 -11.38 -29.33 -12.09
N VAL A 316 -12.30 -28.36 -12.10
CA VAL A 316 -13.74 -28.60 -11.92
C VAL A 316 -14.26 -29.51 -13.03
N ALA A 317 -13.94 -29.24 -14.30
CA ALA A 317 -14.34 -30.09 -15.43
C ALA A 317 -13.80 -31.53 -15.31
N GLY A 318 -12.56 -31.70 -14.81
CA GLY A 318 -11.96 -32.99 -14.51
C GLY A 318 -12.74 -33.78 -13.45
N VAL A 319 -13.03 -33.15 -12.32
CA VAL A 319 -13.83 -33.74 -11.22
C VAL A 319 -15.22 -34.16 -11.69
N VAL A 320 -15.86 -33.32 -12.51
CA VAL A 320 -17.18 -33.62 -13.10
C VAL A 320 -17.11 -34.82 -14.01
N THR A 321 -16.13 -34.86 -14.91
CA THR A 321 -15.92 -35.99 -15.82
C THR A 321 -15.73 -37.30 -15.07
N ILE A 322 -14.89 -37.31 -14.03
CA ILE A 322 -14.66 -38.48 -13.17
C ILE A 322 -15.96 -38.91 -12.47
N SER A 323 -16.70 -37.95 -11.91
CA SER A 323 -17.96 -38.21 -11.19
C SER A 323 -19.04 -38.79 -12.12
N VAL A 324 -19.17 -38.26 -13.34
CA VAL A 324 -20.10 -38.77 -14.36
C VAL A 324 -19.70 -40.19 -14.78
N LYS A 325 -18.41 -40.45 -15.03
CA LYS A 325 -17.91 -41.80 -15.35
C LYS A 325 -18.24 -42.80 -14.23
N LYS A 326 -17.99 -42.45 -12.97
CA LYS A 326 -18.29 -43.29 -11.79
C LYS A 326 -19.80 -43.56 -11.63
N LEU A 327 -20.65 -42.58 -11.89
CA LEU A 327 -22.11 -42.74 -11.86
C LEU A 327 -22.61 -43.64 -13.00
N LYS A 328 -22.08 -43.50 -14.21
CA LYS A 328 -22.41 -44.38 -15.34
C LYS A 328 -22.00 -45.82 -15.03
N HIS A 329 -20.80 -46.04 -14.50
CA HIS A 329 -20.33 -47.37 -14.11
C HIS A 329 -21.22 -48.01 -13.01
N ARG A 330 -21.62 -47.24 -11.98
CA ARG A 330 -22.55 -47.71 -10.94
C ARG A 330 -23.95 -48.05 -11.46
N LYS A 331 -24.41 -47.36 -12.51
CA LYS A 331 -25.70 -47.69 -13.16
C LYS A 331 -25.59 -48.95 -13.99
N ALA A 332 -24.50 -49.14 -14.73
CA ALA A 332 -24.25 -50.36 -15.50
C ALA A 332 -24.25 -51.60 -14.59
N THR A 333 -23.51 -51.56 -13.48
CA THR A 333 -23.45 -52.68 -12.51
C THR A 333 -24.75 -52.93 -11.74
N LYS A 334 -25.65 -51.94 -11.64
CA LYS A 334 -27.00 -52.13 -11.09
C LYS A 334 -28.03 -52.60 -12.13
N GLY A 335 -27.81 -52.32 -13.41
CA GLY A 335 -28.67 -52.75 -14.52
C GLY A 335 -28.53 -54.25 -14.81
N GLU A 336 -27.32 -54.80 -14.77
CA GLU A 336 -27.08 -56.24 -14.91
C GLU A 336 -27.78 -57.08 -13.84
N LYS A 337 -27.97 -56.55 -12.62
CA LYS A 337 -28.66 -57.28 -11.54
C LYS A 337 -30.19 -57.35 -11.67
N ARG A 338 -30.82 -56.71 -12.67
CA ARG A 338 -32.29 -56.66 -12.81
C ARG A 338 -32.86 -57.43 -14.01
N VAL A 339 -32.04 -58.05 -14.86
CA VAL A 339 -32.51 -58.85 -16.00
C VAL A 339 -32.41 -60.34 -15.66
N HIS A 340 -33.24 -60.78 -14.72
CA HIS A 340 -33.68 -62.17 -14.61
C HIS A 340 -35.10 -62.19 -14.03
N PRO A 341 -36.16 -62.13 -14.85
CA PRO A 341 -37.44 -62.70 -14.47
C PRO A 341 -37.36 -64.19 -14.75
N GLN A 342 -37.34 -65.00 -13.68
CA GLN A 342 -37.64 -66.42 -13.79
C GLN A 342 -39.07 -66.56 -14.29
N THR A 343 -39.20 -67.14 -15.49
CA THR A 343 -40.39 -67.86 -15.94
C THR A 343 -40.71 -68.97 -14.94
N ALA A 344 -41.96 -69.02 -14.49
CA ALA A 344 -42.60 -70.20 -13.93
C ALA A 344 -43.77 -70.58 -14.83
#